data_AF-A0A2W2MBB3-F1
#
_entry.id   AF-A0A2W2MBB3-F1
#
_cell.length_a   1.000
_cell.length_b   1.000
_cell.length_c   1.000
_cell.angle_alpha   90.00
_cell.angle_beta   90.00
_cell.angle_gamma   90.00
#
_symmetry.space_group_name_H-M   'P 1'
#
loop_
_entity.id
_entity.type
_entity.pdbx_description
1 polymer ?
#
loop_
_entity_poly.entity_id
_entity_poly.type
_entity_poly.pdbx_seq_one_letter_code
_entity_poly.pdbx_strand_id
1 'polypeptide(L)'
;MPEQFQIEPMGDHDYLVHVRYSGGVIESRFQASPAVVDELDAAEADEQRVIEETALYLAERQPVMDLPPMVDLDDVAAAYGDHCINEMTRRLKDS
;
A
#
# COMPACT_ATOMS: atom_id res chain seq x y z
N MET A 1 -7.48 1.13 19.53
CA MET A 1 -8.05 0.30 18.45
C MET A 1 -7.00 0.30 17.35
N PRO A 2 -6.48 -0.86 16.92
CA PRO A 2 -5.59 -0.90 15.75
C PRO A 2 -6.34 -0.37 14.53
N GLU A 3 -5.62 0.27 13.62
CA GLU A 3 -6.18 0.72 12.34
C GLU A 3 -6.64 -0.51 11.56
N GLN A 4 -7.87 -0.47 11.04
CA GLN A 4 -8.41 -1.56 10.23
C GLN A 4 -8.37 -1.13 8.77
N PHE A 5 -7.60 -1.87 7.97
CA PHE A 5 -7.50 -1.70 6.53
C PHE A 5 -8.48 -2.65 5.84
N GLN A 6 -9.25 -2.13 4.90
CA GLN A 6 -10.11 -2.90 4.01
C GLN A 6 -9.77 -2.50 2.58
N ILE A 7 -9.40 -3.48 1.75
CA ILE A 7 -8.95 -3.26 0.39
C ILE A 7 -9.97 -3.83 -0.58
N GLU A 8 -10.37 -3.00 -1.54
CA GLU A 8 -11.36 -3.36 -2.56
C GLU A 8 -10.73 -3.18 -3.96
N PRO A 9 -10.64 -4.23 -4.78
CA PRO A 9 -10.15 -4.10 -6.15
C PRO A 9 -11.19 -3.35 -7.00
N MET A 10 -10.73 -2.31 -7.71
CA MET A 10 -11.57 -1.44 -8.55
C MET A 10 -11.35 -1.66 -10.05
N GLY A 11 -10.24 -2.28 -10.44
CA GLY A 11 -9.87 -2.54 -11.83
C GLY A 11 -8.49 -3.19 -11.91
N ASP A 12 -7.88 -3.18 -13.10
CA ASP A 12 -6.51 -3.67 -13.28
C ASP A 12 -5.54 -2.75 -12.53
N HIS A 13 -4.79 -3.34 -11.60
CA HIS A 13 -3.81 -2.65 -10.75
C HIS A 13 -4.38 -1.50 -9.89
N ASP A 14 -5.69 -1.38 -9.76
CA ASP A 14 -6.36 -0.29 -9.04
C ASP A 14 -7.11 -0.82 -7.82
N TYR A 15 -6.81 -0.25 -6.66
CA TYR A 15 -7.33 -0.70 -5.37
C TYR A 15 -7.83 0.47 -4.54
N LEU A 16 -8.99 0.32 -3.90
CA LEU A 16 -9.51 1.28 -2.93
C LEU A 16 -9.22 0.78 -1.53
N VAL A 17 -8.45 1.55 -0.78
CA VAL A 17 -8.09 1.26 0.61
C VAL A 17 -8.92 2.13 1.53
N HIS A 18 -9.77 1.47 2.32
CA HIS A 18 -10.53 2.06 3.40
C HIS A 18 -9.79 1.87 4.72
N VAL A 19 -9.43 2.96 5.37
CA VAL A 19 -8.76 2.92 6.67
C VAL A 19 -9.69 3.42 7.75
N ARG A 20 -10.08 2.54 8.67
CA ARG A 20 -10.84 2.92 9.86
C ARG A 20 -9.87 3.28 10.98
N TYR A 21 -10.01 4.50 11.48
CA TYR A 21 -9.23 5.04 12.57
C TYR A 21 -10.14 5.66 13.63
N SER A 22 -9.57 6.13 14.74
CA SER A 22 -10.35 6.66 15.86
C SER A 22 -11.23 7.87 15.52
N GLY A 23 -10.89 8.63 14.48
CA GLY A 23 -11.62 9.82 14.03
C GLY A 23 -12.60 9.59 12.89
N GLY A 24 -12.66 8.39 12.30
CA GLY A 24 -13.56 8.09 11.20
C GLY A 24 -13.02 7.05 10.22
N VAL A 25 -13.44 7.17 8.96
CA VAL A 25 -12.96 6.35 7.84
C VAL A 25 -12.42 7.29 6.79
N ILE A 26 -11.24 6.99 6.26
CA ILE A 26 -10.72 7.62 5.05
C ILE A 26 -10.64 6.62 3.92
N GLU A 27 -10.64 7.15 2.71
CA GLU A 27 -10.56 6.40 1.47
C GLU A 27 -9.36 6.90 0.69
N SER A 28 -8.48 5.99 0.30
CA SER A 28 -7.33 6.28 -0.55
C SER A 28 -7.29 5.27 -1.68
N ARG A 29 -7.14 5.76 -2.91
CA ARG A 29 -6.96 4.92 -4.08
C ARG A 29 -5.48 4.61 -4.24
N PHE A 30 -5.15 3.34 -4.34
CA PHE A 30 -3.81 2.85 -4.60
C PHE A 30 -3.74 2.28 -6.00
N GLN A 31 -2.73 2.68 -6.75
CA GLN A 31 -2.41 2.11 -8.04
C GLN A 31 -1.14 1.29 -7.90
N ALA A 32 -1.25 -0.02 -8.12
CA ALA A 32 -0.09 -0.88 -8.22
C ALA A 32 0.66 -0.53 -9.51
N SER A 33 1.92 -0.14 -9.40
CA SER A 33 2.79 0.02 -10.56
C SER A 33 3.32 -1.36 -10.94
N PRO A 34 3.05 -1.88 -12.15
CA PRO A 34 3.55 -3.19 -12.56
C PRO A 34 5.07 -3.30 -12.44
N ALA A 35 5.80 -2.21 -12.69
CA ALA A 35 7.26 -2.17 -12.53
C ALA A 35 7.69 -2.40 -11.07
N VAL A 36 6.97 -1.82 -10.11
CA VAL A 36 7.24 -2.01 -8.68
C VAL A 36 6.81 -3.39 -8.20
N VAL A 37 5.67 -3.91 -8.69
CA VAL A 37 5.20 -5.26 -8.39
C VAL A 37 6.21 -6.30 -8.88
N ASP A 38 6.70 -6.15 -10.11
CA ASP A 38 7.76 -6.97 -10.69
C ASP A 38 9.07 -6.87 -9.89
N GLU A 39 9.46 -5.65 -9.46
CA GLU A 39 10.67 -5.43 -8.66
C GLU A 39 10.57 -6.07 -7.27
N LEU A 40 9.37 -6.10 -6.69
CA LEU A 40 9.08 -6.79 -5.43
C LEU A 40 9.08 -8.32 -5.57
N ASP A 41 9.21 -8.85 -6.79
CA ASP A 41 9.09 -10.28 -7.14
C ASP A 41 7.74 -10.85 -6.63
N ALA A 42 6.71 -10.00 -6.62
CA ALA A 42 5.37 -10.36 -6.21
C ALA A 42 4.58 -10.81 -7.46
N ALA A 43 3.81 -11.88 -7.34
CA ALA A 43 2.90 -12.25 -8.40
C ALA A 43 1.76 -11.23 -8.47
N GLU A 44 1.14 -11.05 -9.65
CA GLU A 44 -0.08 -10.24 -9.80
C GLU A 44 -1.18 -10.68 -8.80
N ALA A 45 -1.24 -11.97 -8.48
CA ALA A 45 -2.17 -12.53 -7.49
C ALA A 45 -1.92 -12.03 -6.05
N ASP A 46 -0.73 -11.49 -5.77
CA ASP A 46 -0.32 -10.94 -4.48
C ASP A 46 -0.38 -9.41 -4.46
N GLU A 47 -0.79 -8.74 -5.54
CA GLU A 47 -0.86 -7.27 -5.61
C GLU A 47 -1.70 -6.65 -4.51
N GLN A 48 -2.86 -7.23 -4.20
CA GLN A 48 -3.71 -6.74 -3.11
C GLN A 48 -2.94 -6.72 -1.78
N ARG A 49 -2.06 -7.70 -1.57
CA ARG A 49 -1.20 -7.79 -0.39
C ARG A 49 -0.05 -6.78 -0.46
N VAL A 50 0.52 -6.52 -1.63
CA VAL A 50 1.46 -5.40 -1.83
C VAL A 50 0.81 -4.08 -1.44
N ILE A 51 -0.45 -3.85 -1.84
CA ILE A 51 -1.21 -2.65 -1.46
C ILE A 51 -1.42 -2.58 0.05
N GLU A 52 -1.78 -3.69 0.69
CA GLU A 52 -1.95 -3.75 2.14
C GLU A 52 -0.69 -3.37 2.89
N GLU A 53 0.43 -4.01 2.55
CA GLU A 53 1.72 -3.74 3.18
C GLU A 53 2.20 -2.32 2.89
N THR A 54 1.94 -1.78 1.71
CA THR A 54 2.27 -0.38 1.37
C THR A 54 1.44 0.59 2.23
N ALA A 55 0.14 0.34 2.39
CA ALA A 55 -0.72 1.17 3.23
C ALA A 55 -0.29 1.13 4.71
N LEU A 56 0.08 -0.05 5.20
CA LEU A 56 0.64 -0.23 6.56
C LEU A 56 1.97 0.51 6.71
N TYR A 57 2.88 0.38 5.74
CA TYR A 57 4.18 1.05 5.74
C TYR A 57 4.05 2.58 5.80
N LEU A 58 3.08 3.14 5.08
CA LEU A 58 2.78 4.57 5.14
C LEU A 58 2.15 4.96 6.48
N ALA A 59 1.18 4.20 6.98
CA ALA A 59 0.52 4.47 8.26
C ALA A 59 1.48 4.42 9.47
N GLU A 60 2.54 3.61 9.39
CA GLU A 60 3.60 3.58 10.40
C GLU A 60 4.49 4.84 10.40
N ARG A 61 4.54 5.56 9.28
CA ARG A 61 5.44 6.71 9.07
C ARG A 61 4.72 8.06 9.16
N GLN A 62 3.45 8.10 8.80
CA GLN A 62 2.62 9.30 8.85
C GLN A 62 1.21 8.97 9.33
N PRO A 63 0.49 9.93 9.94
CA PRO A 63 -0.90 9.74 10.31
C PRO A 63 -1.73 9.30 9.11
N VAL A 64 -2.62 8.33 9.31
CA VAL A 64 -3.48 7.84 8.21
C VAL A 64 -4.31 8.97 7.60
N MET A 65 -4.74 9.95 8.39
CA MET A 65 -5.45 11.14 7.90
C MET A 65 -4.66 12.01 6.91
N ASP A 66 -3.34 11.85 6.87
CA ASP A 66 -2.44 12.53 5.93
C ASP A 66 -2.11 11.64 4.71
N LEU A 67 -2.71 10.45 4.59
CA LEU A 67 -2.59 9.65 3.39
C LEU A 67 -3.18 10.43 2.20
N PRO A 68 -2.44 10.50 1.07
CA PRO A 68 -2.97 11.10 -0.14
C PRO A 68 -4.26 10.39 -0.59
N PRO A 69 -5.19 11.09 -1.27
CA PRO A 69 -6.37 10.44 -1.84
C PRO A 69 -6.04 9.47 -2.98
N MET A 70 -4.86 9.62 -3.58
CA MET A 70 -4.33 8.76 -4.63
C MET A 70 -2.85 8.50 -4.36
N VAL A 71 -2.46 7.22 -4.33
CA VAL A 71 -1.13 6.74 -4.04
C VAL A 71 -0.69 5.83 -5.18
N ASP A 72 0.37 6.22 -5.87
CA ASP A 72 1.03 5.37 -6.86
C ASP A 72 2.23 4.68 -6.20
N LEU A 73 2.38 3.37 -6.40
CA LEU A 73 3.52 2.62 -5.87
C LEU A 73 4.85 3.11 -6.46
N ASP A 74 4.86 3.60 -7.70
CA ASP A 74 6.05 4.20 -8.32
C ASP A 74 6.48 5.47 -7.56
N ASP A 75 5.52 6.32 -7.22
CA ASP A 75 5.76 7.54 -6.42
C ASP A 75 6.24 7.20 -5.00
N VAL A 76 5.66 6.16 -4.38
CA VAL A 76 6.08 5.68 -3.06
C VAL A 76 7.52 5.14 -3.12
N ALA A 77 7.82 4.31 -4.11
CA ALA A 77 9.17 3.78 -4.33
C ALA A 77 10.17 4.92 -4.59
N ALA A 78 9.81 5.93 -5.37
CA ALA A 78 10.64 7.10 -5.63
C ALA A 78 10.87 7.96 -4.37
N ALA A 79 9.84 8.11 -3.53
CA ALA A 79 9.90 8.91 -2.32
C ALA A 79 10.75 8.27 -1.21
N TYR A 80 10.66 6.95 -1.04
CA TYR A 80 11.32 6.23 0.04
C TYR A 80 12.55 5.41 -0.42
N GLY A 81 12.76 5.28 -1.73
CA GLY A 81 13.88 4.60 -2.36
C GLY A 81 13.98 3.11 -2.06
N ASP A 82 15.17 2.55 -2.25
CA ASP A 82 15.49 1.12 -2.07
C ASP A 82 15.11 0.59 -0.68
N HIS A 83 15.04 1.45 0.33
CA HIS A 83 14.63 1.05 1.67
C HIS A 83 13.19 0.53 1.69
N CYS A 84 12.28 1.19 0.96
CA CYS A 84 10.89 0.77 0.85
C CYS A 84 10.78 -0.60 0.17
N ILE A 85 11.46 -0.78 -0.96
CA ILE A 85 11.44 -2.03 -1.73
C ILE A 85 11.93 -3.20 -0.86
N ASN A 86 13.09 -3.04 -0.21
CA ASN A 86 13.64 -4.08 0.67
C ASN A 86 12.72 -4.42 1.85
N GLU A 87 12.06 -3.42 2.43
CA GLU A 87 11.13 -3.63 3.55
C GLU A 87 9.84 -4.32 3.09
N MET A 88 9.27 -3.90 1.97
CA MET A 88 8.11 -4.54 1.33
C MET A 88 8.41 -5.99 0.98
N THR A 89 9.51 -6.27 0.29
CA THR A 89 9.93 -7.64 -0.02
C THR A 89 10.07 -8.49 1.24
N ARG A 90 10.57 -7.92 2.35
CA ARG A 90 10.67 -8.65 3.62
C ARG A 90 9.29 -8.96 4.20
N ARG A 91 8.40 -7.99 4.29
CA ARG A 91 7.03 -8.18 4.81
C ARG A 91 6.24 -9.18 3.98
N LEU A 92 6.39 -9.12 2.67
CA LEU A 92 5.75 -10.06 1.73
C LEU A 92 6.31 -11.49 1.84
N LYS A 93 7.53 -11.69 2.33
CA LYS A 93 8.11 -13.03 2.55
C LYS A 93 7.78 -13.64 3.92
N ASP A 94 7.44 -12.84 4.91
CA ASP A 94 7.23 -13.26 6.31
C ASP A 94 5.77 -13.65 6.66
N SER A 95 4.82 -13.54 5.72
CA SER A 95 3.39 -13.94 5.89
C SER A 95 3.00 -15.13 5.01
#